data_AF-A0A673K9W0-F1
#
_entry.id   AF-A0A673K9W0-F1
#
_cell.length_a   1.000
_cell.length_b   1.000
_cell.length_c   1.000
_cell.angle_alpha   90.00
_cell.angle_beta   90.00
_cell.angle_gamma   90.00
#
_symmetry.space_group_name_H-M   'P 1'
#
loop_
_entity.id
_entity.type
_entity.pdbx_description
1 polymer ?
#
loop_
_entity_poly.entity_id
_entity_poly.type
_entity_poly.pdbx_seq_one_letter_code
_entity_poly.pdbx_strand_id
1 'polypeptide(L)'
;MANPKEKDPVDIVHQNAIHVETIMKELRHQKLTLSLTLSPSRNVMHILTDQEDPAFVQAIHKARLEPTKKYSHPQTEAQEIGWLSSPLERSYLSIYLYLSITFSVAFTFEITKYMDAAWRLKEQTQNLG
;
A
#
# COMPACT_ATOMS: atom_id res chain seq x y z
N MET A 1 28.17 -35.95 -22.69
CA MET A 1 27.34 -36.56 -21.61
C MET A 1 28.09 -36.33 -20.31
N ALA A 2 27.54 -35.56 -19.37
CA ALA A 2 28.22 -35.25 -18.11
C ALA A 2 28.09 -36.45 -17.16
N ASN A 3 29.21 -36.98 -16.68
CA ASN A 3 29.27 -38.09 -15.74
C ASN A 3 28.63 -37.66 -14.39
N PRO A 4 27.73 -38.46 -13.78
CA PRO A 4 27.19 -38.12 -12.47
C PRO A 4 28.33 -38.18 -11.44
N LYS A 5 28.61 -37.05 -10.78
CA LYS A 5 29.55 -37.01 -9.65
C LYS A 5 28.92 -37.78 -8.49
N GLU A 6 29.62 -38.78 -7.99
CA GLU A 6 29.24 -39.48 -6.75
C GLU A 6 29.11 -38.43 -5.63
N LYS A 7 27.98 -38.46 -4.91
CA LYS A 7 27.74 -37.55 -3.79
C LYS A 7 28.52 -38.07 -2.59
N ASP A 8 29.38 -37.23 -2.04
CA ASP A 8 30.10 -37.53 -0.80
C ASP A 8 29.14 -37.98 0.31
N PRO A 9 29.57 -38.90 1.20
CA PRO A 9 28.72 -39.39 2.28
C PRO A 9 28.29 -38.23 3.17
N VAL A 10 26.99 -38.19 3.45
CA VAL A 10 26.35 -37.11 4.21
C VAL A 10 26.88 -37.14 5.65
N ASP A 11 27.54 -36.06 6.08
CA ASP A 11 27.98 -35.90 7.46
C ASP A 11 26.79 -35.62 8.38
N ILE A 12 26.37 -36.66 9.09
CA ILE A 12 25.24 -36.66 10.03
C ILE A 12 25.52 -35.70 11.19
N VAL A 13 26.78 -35.53 11.61
CA VAL A 13 27.15 -34.63 12.71
C VAL A 13 26.95 -33.18 12.27
N HIS A 14 27.38 -32.85 11.06
CA HIS A 14 27.16 -31.53 10.48
C HIS A 14 25.67 -31.20 10.29
N GLN A 15 24.88 -32.15 9.81
CA GLN A 15 23.42 -31.97 9.69
C GLN A 15 22.74 -31.72 11.04
N ASN A 16 23.14 -32.46 12.07
CA ASN A 16 22.61 -32.27 13.42
C ASN A 16 22.99 -30.89 13.98
N ALA A 17 24.21 -30.41 13.70
CA ALA A 17 24.63 -29.06 14.10
C ALA A 17 23.79 -27.97 13.43
N ILE A 18 23.52 -28.10 12.13
CA ILE A 18 22.62 -27.18 11.40
C ILE A 18 21.21 -27.20 11.99
N HIS A 19 20.70 -28.39 12.32
CA HIS A 19 19.36 -28.54 12.87
C HIS A 19 19.22 -27.86 14.23
N VAL A 20 20.19 -28.06 15.13
CA VAL A 20 20.22 -27.40 16.45
C VAL A 20 20.29 -25.88 16.29
N GLU A 21 21.15 -25.38 15.40
CA GLU A 21 21.25 -23.94 15.14
C GLU A 21 19.93 -23.35 14.62
N THR A 22 19.25 -24.09 13.73
CA THR A 22 17.95 -23.70 13.17
C THR A 22 16.88 -23.60 14.26
N ILE A 23 16.77 -24.63 15.12
CA ILE A 23 15.85 -24.64 16.26
C ILE A 23 16.14 -23.46 17.20
N MET A 24 17.41 -23.19 17.51
CA MET A 24 17.79 -22.08 18.39
C MET A 24 17.42 -20.72 17.79
N LYS A 25 17.64 -20.53 16.48
CA LYS A 25 17.23 -19.30 15.78
C LYS A 25 15.73 -19.14 15.80
N GLU A 26 14.97 -20.20 15.53
CA GLU A 26 13.51 -20.16 15.55
C GLU A 26 12.96 -19.78 16.93
N LEU A 27 13.43 -20.45 18.00
CA LEU A 27 13.03 -20.13 19.37
C LEU A 27 13.36 -18.69 19.76
N ARG A 28 14.51 -18.16 19.31
CA ARG A 28 14.88 -16.75 19.52
C ARG A 28 13.90 -15.81 18.82
N HIS A 29 13.51 -16.09 17.58
CA HIS A 29 12.54 -15.28 16.85
C HIS A 29 11.16 -15.34 17.51
N GLN A 30 10.69 -16.52 17.92
CA GLN A 30 9.42 -16.67 18.63
C GLN A 30 9.39 -15.84 19.93
N LYS A 31 10.47 -15.89 20.73
CA LYS A 31 10.59 -15.09 21.97
C LYS A 31 10.58 -13.59 21.68
N LEU A 32 11.27 -13.15 20.62
CA LEU A 32 11.30 -11.74 20.22
C LEU A 32 9.92 -11.27 19.74
N THR A 33 9.25 -12.03 18.89
CA THR A 33 7.87 -11.78 18.45
C THR A 33 6.93 -11.68 19.66
N LEU A 34 7.01 -12.65 20.58
CA LEU A 34 6.18 -12.66 21.80
C LEU A 34 6.46 -11.46 22.70
N SER A 35 7.72 -11.05 22.85
CA SER A 35 8.06 -9.85 23.64
C SER A 35 7.54 -8.55 23.00
N LEU A 36 7.49 -8.49 21.67
CA LEU A 36 6.99 -7.34 20.92
C LEU A 36 5.45 -7.30 20.84
N THR A 37 4.78 -8.45 20.88
CA THR A 37 3.31 -8.52 20.87
C THR A 37 2.75 -8.37 22.28
N LEU A 38 3.38 -8.99 23.29
CA LEU A 38 2.90 -8.99 24.67
C LEU A 38 3.43 -7.83 25.54
N SER A 39 4.18 -6.88 24.98
CA SER A 39 4.55 -5.67 25.72
C SER A 39 3.28 -5.05 26.33
N PRO A 40 3.26 -4.69 27.63
CA PRO A 40 2.05 -4.25 28.33
C PRO A 40 1.30 -3.07 27.68
N SER A 41 1.93 -2.35 26.75
CA SER A 41 1.30 -1.27 25.97
C SER A 41 0.55 -1.73 24.71
N ARG A 42 0.71 -2.98 24.24
CA ARG A 42 0.13 -3.47 22.97
C ARG A 42 -0.99 -4.51 23.15
N ASN A 43 -1.04 -5.19 24.29
CA ASN A 43 -2.11 -6.15 24.61
C ASN A 43 -3.49 -5.50 24.88
N VAL A 44 -3.57 -4.17 24.93
CA VAL A 44 -4.84 -3.46 25.12
C VAL A 44 -5.69 -3.47 23.83
N MET A 45 -5.16 -3.88 22.67
CA MET A 45 -5.94 -3.90 21.43
C MET A 45 -6.95 -5.06 21.31
N HIS A 46 -6.84 -6.13 22.09
CA HIS A 46 -7.71 -7.32 21.94
C HIS A 46 -8.67 -7.59 23.10
N ILE A 47 -8.63 -6.78 24.16
CA ILE A 47 -9.66 -6.82 25.21
C ILE A 47 -10.69 -5.75 24.86
N LEU A 48 -11.46 -6.03 23.81
CA LEU A 48 -12.72 -5.35 23.51
C LEU A 48 -13.72 -5.79 24.58
N THR A 49 -13.59 -5.27 25.80
CA THR A 49 -14.69 -5.22 26.75
C THR A 49 -15.67 -4.17 26.26
N ASP A 50 -16.96 -4.54 26.18
CA ASP A 50 -18.14 -3.81 25.68
C ASP A 50 -18.47 -2.48 26.40
N GLN A 51 -17.47 -1.72 26.79
CA GLN A 51 -17.58 -0.40 27.40
C GLN A 51 -16.55 0.48 26.68
N GLU A 52 -16.91 0.92 25.47
CA GLU A 52 -16.10 1.92 24.77
C GLU A 52 -16.05 3.18 25.63
N ASP A 53 -14.87 3.50 26.16
CA ASP A 53 -14.66 4.76 26.87
C ASP A 53 -14.99 5.91 25.90
N PRO A 54 -15.95 6.79 26.22
CA PRO A 54 -16.33 7.89 25.34
C PRO A 54 -15.14 8.80 25.00
N ALA A 55 -14.12 8.88 25.87
CA ALA A 55 -12.90 9.61 25.58
C ALA A 55 -12.07 8.97 24.44
N PHE A 56 -12.05 7.63 24.37
CA PHE A 56 -11.34 6.90 23.33
C PHE A 56 -12.03 7.04 21.97
N VAL A 57 -13.36 6.95 21.94
CA VAL A 57 -14.16 7.18 20.73
C VAL A 57 -13.95 8.60 20.21
N GLN A 58 -13.98 9.60 21.09
CA GLN A 58 -13.68 10.99 20.74
C GLN A 58 -12.24 11.17 20.22
N ALA A 59 -11.26 10.46 20.79
CA ALA A 59 -9.88 10.51 20.32
C ALA A 59 -9.72 9.95 18.90
N ILE A 60 -10.41 8.85 18.58
CA ILE A 60 -10.44 8.29 17.22
C ILE A 60 -11.11 9.26 16.25
N HIS A 61 -12.25 9.83 16.63
CA HIS A 61 -12.93 10.83 15.79
C HIS A 61 -12.02 12.03 15.53
N LYS A 62 -11.33 12.55 16.56
CA LYS A 62 -10.37 13.64 16.44
C LYS A 62 -9.17 13.28 15.56
N ALA A 63 -8.71 12.03 15.60
CA ALA A 63 -7.62 11.54 14.77
C ALA A 63 -7.98 11.42 13.29
N ARG A 64 -9.26 11.14 12.98
CA ARG A 64 -9.79 11.03 11.60
C ARG A 64 -10.14 12.38 10.95
N LEU A 65 -10.12 13.48 11.71
CA LEU A 65 -10.40 14.80 11.16
C LEU A 65 -9.33 15.21 10.14
N GLU A 66 -9.76 16.01 9.16
CA GLU A 66 -8.88 16.62 8.16
C GLU A 66 -7.75 17.42 8.85
N PRO A 67 -6.53 17.41 8.30
CA PRO A 67 -5.39 18.15 8.85
C PRO A 67 -5.70 19.63 9.13
N THR A 68 -6.46 20.27 8.23
CA THR A 68 -6.89 21.68 8.33
C THR A 68 -7.82 21.95 9.53
N LYS A 69 -8.55 20.93 10.00
CA LYS A 69 -9.38 21.02 11.22
C LYS A 69 -8.59 20.69 12.49
N LYS A 70 -7.43 20.05 12.37
CA LYS A 70 -6.62 19.59 13.50
C LYS A 70 -5.50 20.57 13.88
N TYR A 71 -4.91 21.24 12.89
CA TYR A 71 -3.81 22.18 13.10
C TYR A 71 -4.11 23.51 12.41
N SER A 72 -3.58 24.61 12.97
CA SER A 72 -3.74 25.96 12.40
C SER A 72 -2.89 26.18 11.14
N HIS A 73 -1.78 25.44 11.02
CA HIS A 73 -0.85 25.51 9.90
C HIS A 73 -0.32 24.10 9.58
N PRO A 74 0.14 23.86 8.33
CA PRO A 74 0.73 22.59 7.95
C PRO A 74 1.95 22.29 8.82
N GLN A 75 2.12 21.02 9.16
CA GLN A 75 3.25 20.54 9.97
C GLN A 75 4.31 19.84 9.11
N THR A 76 3.95 19.44 7.89
CA THR A 76 4.83 18.72 6.96
C THR A 76 4.68 19.28 5.55
N GLU A 77 5.73 19.16 4.74
CA GLU A 77 5.74 19.58 3.33
C GLU A 77 4.62 18.93 2.52
N ALA A 78 4.34 17.66 2.77
CA ALA A 78 3.24 16.94 2.13
C ALA A 78 1.86 17.54 2.47
N GLN A 79 1.70 18.10 3.68
CA GLN A 79 0.47 18.80 4.06
C GLN A 79 0.36 20.16 3.39
N GLU A 80 1.46 20.86 3.11
CA GLU A 80 1.45 22.17 2.45
C GLU A 80 0.78 22.12 1.07
N ILE A 81 1.10 21.08 0.29
CA ILE A 81 0.57 20.90 -1.07
C ILE A 81 -0.96 20.77 -1.07
N GLY A 82 -1.52 20.09 -0.07
CA GLY A 82 -2.96 19.82 0.05
C GLY A 82 -3.69 20.74 1.03
N TRP A 83 -3.02 21.72 1.65
CA TRP A 83 -3.57 22.48 2.77
C TRP A 83 -4.77 23.34 2.38
N LEU A 84 -4.69 23.96 1.20
CA LEU A 84 -5.75 24.77 0.59
C LEU A 84 -6.36 23.99 -0.57
N SER A 85 -7.20 23.00 -0.25
CA SER A 85 -7.91 22.20 -1.26
C SER A 85 -9.17 22.88 -1.80
N SER A 86 -9.56 24.03 -1.25
CA SER A 86 -10.67 24.82 -1.78
C SER A 86 -10.35 25.23 -3.22
N PRO A 87 -11.20 24.90 -4.21
CA PRO A 87 -11.03 25.39 -5.56
C PRO A 87 -10.95 26.92 -5.49
N LEU A 88 -9.86 27.50 -6.01
CA LEU A 88 -9.73 28.94 -6.13
C LEU A 88 -10.99 29.46 -6.81
N GLU A 89 -11.72 30.36 -6.15
CA GLU A 89 -12.96 30.89 -6.68
C GLU A 89 -12.73 31.44 -8.08
N ARG A 90 -13.72 31.14 -8.92
CA ARG A 90 -13.63 31.01 -10.37
C ARG A 90 -13.43 32.38 -11.04
N SER A 91 -12.22 32.92 -11.02
CA SER A 91 -11.82 33.97 -11.94
C SER A 91 -11.95 33.46 -13.38
N TYR A 92 -12.31 34.34 -14.32
CA TYR A 92 -12.62 34.07 -15.74
C TYR A 92 -11.64 33.12 -16.45
N LEU A 93 -10.39 32.99 -15.97
CA LEU A 93 -9.39 32.04 -16.45
C LEU A 93 -9.72 30.56 -16.17
N SER A 94 -10.48 30.25 -15.12
CA SER A 94 -10.87 28.88 -14.76
C SER A 94 -11.85 28.28 -15.76
N ILE A 95 -12.77 29.07 -16.34
CA ILE A 95 -13.74 28.55 -17.33
C ILE A 95 -13.04 28.15 -18.62
N TYR A 96 -12.12 28.97 -19.13
CA TYR A 96 -11.39 28.64 -20.36
C TYR A 96 -10.46 27.45 -20.19
N LEU A 97 -9.75 27.36 -19.05
CA LEU A 97 -8.86 26.23 -18.78
C LEU A 97 -9.65 24.94 -18.55
N TYR A 98 -10.77 25.01 -17.81
CA TYR A 98 -11.65 23.86 -17.59
C TYR A 98 -12.33 23.41 -18.88
N LEU A 99 -12.80 24.35 -19.71
CA LEU A 99 -13.37 24.05 -21.02
C LEU A 99 -12.31 23.47 -21.96
N SER A 100 -11.08 24.00 -21.97
CA SER A 100 -9.98 23.48 -22.79
C SER A 100 -9.59 22.06 -22.38
N ILE A 101 -9.42 21.80 -21.08
CA ILE A 101 -9.05 20.46 -20.58
C ILE A 101 -10.20 19.47 -20.83
N THR A 102 -11.44 19.88 -20.55
CA THR A 102 -12.62 19.01 -20.77
C THR A 102 -12.83 18.74 -22.27
N PHE A 103 -12.61 19.73 -23.14
CA PHE A 103 -12.70 19.57 -24.59
C PHE A 103 -11.62 18.62 -25.12
N SER A 104 -10.37 18.75 -24.67
CA SER A 104 -9.28 17.85 -25.06
C SER A 104 -9.50 16.39 -24.62
N VAL A 105 -10.14 16.16 -23.47
CA VAL A 105 -10.44 14.79 -22.97
C VAL A 105 -11.67 14.18 -23.64
N ALA A 106 -12.66 14.99 -24.03
CA ALA A 106 -13.90 14.51 -24.64
C ALA A 106 -13.81 14.28 -26.16
N PHE A 107 -12.88 14.92 -26.86
CA PHE A 107 -12.80 14.87 -28.33
C PHE A 107 -12.01 13.64 -28.82
N THR A 108 -12.61 12.46 -28.71
CA THR A 108 -12.16 11.28 -29.48
C THR A 108 -12.88 11.30 -30.84
N PHE A 109 -12.16 11.68 -31.90
CA PHE A 109 -12.69 11.62 -33.26
C PHE A 109 -13.14 10.18 -33.59
N GLU A 110 -14.17 10.05 -34.42
CA GLU A 110 -14.74 8.76 -34.81
C GLU A 110 -13.69 7.83 -35.44
N ILE A 111 -12.75 8.40 -36.19
CA ILE A 111 -11.62 7.67 -36.76
C ILE A 111 -10.67 7.12 -35.68
N THR A 112 -10.42 7.86 -34.60
CA THR A 112 -9.59 7.41 -33.48
C THR A 112 -10.24 6.22 -32.78
N LYS A 113 -11.56 6.26 -32.55
CA LYS A 113 -12.32 5.14 -31.99
C LYS A 113 -12.30 3.90 -32.89
N TYR A 114 -12.46 4.11 -34.20
CA TYR A 114 -12.39 3.03 -35.20
C TYR A 114 -11.01 2.37 -35.23
N MET A 115 -9.93 3.17 -35.25
CA MET A 115 -8.56 2.65 -35.28
C MET A 115 -8.21 1.88 -34.00
N ASP A 116 -8.65 2.37 -32.83
CA ASP A 116 -8.54 1.66 -31.56
C ASP A 116 -9.21 0.28 -31.59
N ALA A 117 -10.42 0.20 -32.15
CA ALA A 117 -11.17 -1.05 -32.28
C ALA A 117 -10.50 -2.02 -33.28
N ALA A 118 -10.05 -1.50 -34.43
CA ALA A 118 -9.34 -2.27 -35.43
C ALA A 118 -8.02 -2.85 -34.89
N TRP A 119 -7.31 -2.07 -34.06
CA TRP A 119 -6.08 -2.50 -33.41
C TRP A 119 -6.34 -3.63 -32.41
N ARG A 120 -7.34 -3.50 -31.53
CA ARG A 120 -7.70 -4.56 -30.56
C ARG A 120 -8.08 -5.87 -31.26
N LEU A 121 -8.81 -5.81 -32.38
CA LEU A 121 -9.17 -7.00 -33.16
C LEU A 121 -7.94 -7.69 -33.79
N LYS A 122 -6.97 -6.90 -34.25
CA LYS A 122 -5.72 -7.41 -34.80
C LYS A 122 -4.88 -8.12 -33.72
N GLU A 123 -4.79 -7.56 -32.52
CA GLU A 123 -4.07 -8.20 -31.41
C GLU A 123 -4.72 -9.52 -30.99
N GLN A 124 -6.05 -9.58 -30.95
CA GLN A 124 -6.76 -10.82 -30.63
C GLN A 124 -6.50 -11.92 -31.65
N THR A 125 -6.51 -11.59 -32.94
CA THR A 125 -6.27 -12.57 -34.00
C THR A 125 -4.82 -13.06 -34.05
N GLN A 126 -3.84 -12.22 -33.67
CA GLN A 126 -2.43 -12.61 -33.59
C GLN A 126 -2.08 -13.44 -32.35
N ASN A 127 -2.77 -13.23 -31.24
CA ASN A 127 -2.54 -13.98 -29.99
C ASN A 127 -3.23 -15.37 -29.96
N LEU A 128 -4.06 -15.68 -30.95
CA LEU A 128 -4.79 -16.95 -31.10
C LEU A 128 -4.15 -17.91 -32.12
N GLY A 129 -3.04 -17.54 -32.75
CA GLY A 129 -2.24 -18.38 -33.65
C GLY A 129 -0.94 -18.84 -33.01
#